data_AF-Q4QLS9-F1
#
_entry.id   AF-Q4QLS9-F1
#
_cell.length_a   1.000
_cell.length_b   1.000
_cell.length_c   1.000
_cell.angle_alpha   90.00
_cell.angle_beta   90.00
_cell.angle_gamma   90.00
#
_symmetry.space_group_name_H-M   'P 1'
#
loop_
_entity.id
_entity.type
_entity.pdbx_description
1 polymer ?
#
loop_
_entity_poly.entity_id
_entity_poly.type
_entity_poly.pdbx_seq_one_letter_code
_entity_poly.pdbx_strand_id
1 'polypeptide(L)'
;MTKKKVKPNSNTIALNKRARHDYFIEDEIEAGLELQGWEVKSMRAGKANISDSYVIFKNGEAFLFGASIQPLNVASTHIVCDPTRTRKLLLNKRELASLFGKANRDGFTIVALSLYWKSAWAKVKIGLAKGKKQQDKRDDIKEREWKVTKDRIMKNAHRRS
;
A
#
# COMPACT_ATOMS: atom_id res chain seq x y z
N MET A 1 -6.72 -14.93 27.86
CA MET A 1 -5.39 -14.40 27.46
C MET A 1 -5.29 -14.31 25.94
N THR A 2 -5.39 -13.12 25.36
CA THR A 2 -5.31 -12.91 23.91
C THR A 2 -3.87 -13.10 23.46
N LYS A 3 -3.57 -14.15 22.69
CA LYS A 3 -2.25 -14.37 22.07
C LYS A 3 -1.86 -13.13 21.26
N LYS A 4 -0.92 -12.34 21.78
CA LYS A 4 -0.30 -11.24 21.05
C LYS A 4 0.45 -11.90 19.89
N LYS A 5 -0.14 -11.86 18.68
CA LYS A 5 0.52 -12.36 17.47
C LYS A 5 1.84 -11.62 17.36
N VAL A 6 2.94 -12.34 17.57
CA VAL A 6 4.29 -11.88 17.26
C VAL A 6 4.23 -11.55 15.78
N LYS A 7 4.12 -10.25 15.45
CA LYS A 7 4.29 -9.82 14.08
C LYS A 7 5.73 -10.23 13.78
N PRO A 8 5.99 -11.08 12.76
CA PRO A 8 7.36 -11.25 12.30
C PRO A 8 7.93 -9.86 12.09
N ASN A 9 9.23 -9.70 12.30
CA ASN A 9 9.97 -8.45 12.16
C ASN A 9 9.97 -7.99 10.69
N SER A 10 8.77 -7.85 10.13
CA SER A 10 8.51 -7.55 8.75
C SER A 10 8.70 -6.05 8.66
N ASN A 11 9.57 -5.65 7.76
CA ASN A 11 9.80 -4.25 7.49
C ASN A 11 8.55 -3.54 6.93
N THR A 12 7.47 -4.26 6.68
CA THR A 12 6.18 -3.71 6.25
C THR A 12 5.55 -2.83 7.32
N ILE A 13 5.25 -1.59 6.94
CA ILE A 13 4.59 -0.57 7.76
C ILE A 13 3.08 -0.65 7.55
N ALA A 14 2.65 -0.64 6.29
CA ALA A 14 1.25 -0.67 5.90
C ALA A 14 1.10 -1.43 4.57
N LEU A 15 -0.02 -2.12 4.40
CA LEU A 15 -0.36 -2.86 3.18
C LEU A 15 -1.75 -2.43 2.71
N ASN A 16 -1.86 -2.02 1.45
CA ASN A 16 -3.14 -1.74 0.82
C ASN A 16 -3.75 -3.04 0.28
N LYS A 17 -4.48 -3.76 1.15
CA LYS A 17 -5.18 -4.99 0.76
C LYS A 17 -6.30 -4.73 -0.24
N ARG A 18 -6.90 -3.53 -0.20
CA ARG A 18 -8.01 -3.13 -1.08
C ARG A 18 -7.52 -2.96 -2.52
N ALA A 19 -6.32 -2.41 -2.73
CA ALA A 19 -5.76 -2.21 -4.06
C ALA A 19 -5.75 -3.50 -4.91
N ARG A 20 -5.26 -4.62 -4.38
CA ARG A 20 -5.22 -5.90 -5.12
C ARG A 20 -6.59 -6.56 -5.30
N HIS A 21 -7.57 -6.18 -4.47
CA HIS A 21 -8.94 -6.65 -4.61
C HIS A 21 -9.69 -5.86 -5.69
N ASP A 22 -9.50 -4.55 -5.74
CA ASP A 22 -10.27 -3.67 -6.61
C ASP A 22 -9.64 -3.49 -8.00
N TYR A 23 -8.33 -3.71 -8.11
CA TYR A 23 -7.57 -3.49 -9.33
C TYR A 23 -6.70 -4.70 -9.71
N PHE A 24 -6.54 -4.91 -11.01
CA PHE A 24 -5.43 -5.66 -11.57
C PHE A 24 -4.18 -4.78 -11.52
N ILE A 25 -3.08 -5.31 -10.98
CA ILE A 25 -1.81 -4.61 -10.88
C ILE A 25 -0.90 -5.17 -11.97
N GLU A 26 -0.56 -4.34 -12.95
CA GLU A 26 0.25 -4.74 -14.12
C GLU A 26 1.75 -4.62 -13.86
N ASP A 27 2.15 -3.55 -13.18
CA ASP A 27 3.55 -3.20 -12.95
C ASP A 27 3.69 -2.58 -11.57
N GLU A 28 4.87 -2.74 -10.95
CA GLU A 28 5.17 -2.25 -9.61
C GLU A 28 6.50 -1.49 -9.60
N ILE A 29 6.52 -0.29 -9.01
CA ILE A 29 7.73 0.53 -8.88
C ILE A 29 7.92 0.91 -7.40
N GLU A 30 9.19 0.91 -6.96
CA GLU A 30 9.59 1.39 -5.62
C GLU A 30 9.93 2.88 -5.70
N ALA A 31 9.30 3.69 -4.85
CA ALA A 31 9.60 5.11 -4.69
C ALA A 31 10.04 5.44 -3.27
N GLY A 32 10.85 6.48 -3.11
CA GLY A 32 11.03 7.15 -1.82
C GLY A 32 9.87 8.09 -1.51
N LEU A 33 9.79 8.53 -0.26
CA LEU A 33 8.81 9.53 0.20
C LEU A 33 9.53 10.70 0.86
N GLU A 34 9.10 11.92 0.55
CA GLU A 34 9.48 13.10 1.32
C GLU A 34 8.68 13.15 2.62
N LEU A 35 9.35 12.87 3.74
CA LEU A 35 8.74 12.75 5.07
C LEU A 35 9.35 13.74 6.06
N GLN A 36 8.51 14.23 6.96
CA GLN A 36 8.90 15.02 8.12
C GLN A 36 9.29 14.08 9.28
N GLY A 37 10.10 14.58 10.23
CA GLY A 37 10.61 13.76 11.32
C GLY A 37 9.54 13.09 12.19
N TRP A 38 8.41 13.77 12.43
CA TRP A 38 7.29 13.19 13.20
C TRP A 38 6.56 12.08 12.41
N GLU A 39 6.51 12.17 11.08
CA GLU A 39 5.93 11.15 10.22
C GLU A 39 6.75 9.87 10.27
N VAL A 40 8.08 10.00 10.22
CA VAL A 40 9.01 8.87 10.38
C VAL A 40 8.78 8.18 11.73
N LYS A 41 8.70 8.93 12.84
CA LYS A 41 8.41 8.37 14.18
C LYS A 41 7.08 7.63 14.21
N SER A 42 6.04 8.23 13.63
CA SER A 42 4.70 7.63 13.57
C SER A 42 4.67 6.35 12.72
N MET A 43 5.38 6.35 11.59
CA MET A 43 5.55 5.15 10.73
C MET A 43 6.34 4.05 11.44
N ARG A 44 7.36 4.37 12.25
CA ARG A 44 8.07 3.38 13.08
C ARG A 44 7.14 2.74 14.12
N ALA A 45 6.18 3.51 14.65
CA ALA A 45 5.12 3.00 15.51
C ALA A 45 3.99 2.26 14.74
N GLY A 46 4.09 2.12 13.42
CA GLY A 46 3.08 1.46 12.58
C GLY A 46 1.78 2.25 12.42
N LYS A 47 1.82 3.57 12.59
CA LYS A 47 0.67 4.48 12.53
C LYS A 47 0.49 5.11 11.15
N ALA A 48 0.55 4.31 10.09
CA ALA A 48 0.34 4.77 8.73
C ALA A 48 -0.74 3.94 8.03
N ASN A 49 -1.57 4.60 7.22
CA ASN A 49 -2.59 3.98 6.39
C ASN A 49 -2.50 4.53 4.95
N ILE A 50 -2.60 3.61 3.99
CA ILE A 50 -2.54 3.87 2.55
C ILE A 50 -3.72 3.22 1.80
N SER A 51 -4.79 2.82 2.50
CA SER A 51 -5.96 2.18 1.89
C SER A 51 -6.61 3.02 0.80
N ASP A 52 -6.75 4.31 1.08
CA ASP A 52 -7.48 5.27 0.25
C ASP A 52 -6.52 6.21 -0.50
N SER A 53 -5.24 5.82 -0.58
CA SER A 53 -4.23 6.64 -1.23
C SER A 53 -4.09 6.33 -2.71
N TYR A 54 -3.81 7.39 -3.47
CA TYR A 54 -3.55 7.34 -4.90
C TYR A 54 -2.45 8.33 -5.26
N VAL A 55 -1.85 8.13 -6.43
CA VAL A 55 -0.77 9.00 -6.92
C VAL A 55 -1.34 9.99 -7.92
N ILE A 56 -1.02 11.26 -7.73
CA ILE A 56 -1.32 12.35 -8.66
C ILE A 56 -0.03 12.89 -9.25
N PHE A 57 -0.12 13.41 -10.47
CA PHE A 57 0.99 14.12 -11.11
C PHE A 57 0.71 15.61 -11.13
N LYS A 58 1.70 16.41 -10.74
CA LYS A 58 1.64 17.87 -10.80
C LYS A 58 3.01 18.41 -11.15
N ASN A 59 3.08 19.32 -12.13
CA ASN A 59 4.31 20.00 -12.55
C ASN A 59 5.49 19.06 -12.86
N GLY A 60 5.22 17.89 -13.44
CA GLY A 60 6.27 16.91 -13.71
C GLY A 60 6.85 16.29 -12.44
N GLU A 61 6.05 16.14 -11.39
CA GLU A 61 6.39 15.38 -10.18
C GLU A 61 5.20 14.50 -9.77
N ALA A 62 5.47 13.45 -9.00
CA ALA A 62 4.45 12.53 -8.48
C ALA A 62 4.25 12.77 -6.98
N PHE A 63 2.99 12.75 -6.56
CA PHE A 63 2.59 12.95 -5.18
C PHE A 63 1.63 11.87 -4.73
N LEU A 64 1.84 11.36 -3.52
CA LEU A 64 0.93 10.47 -2.83
C LEU A 64 -0.11 11.29 -2.06
N PHE A 65 -1.36 11.18 -2.48
CA PHE A 65 -2.52 11.80 -1.85
C PHE A 65 -3.30 10.77 -1.05
N GLY A 66 -4.02 11.21 0.00
CA GLY A 66 -4.92 10.34 0.80
C GLY A 66 -4.22 9.37 1.74
N ALA A 67 -2.89 9.28 1.73
CA ALA A 67 -2.15 8.54 2.74
C ALA A 67 -2.24 9.29 4.08
N SER A 68 -2.65 8.59 5.14
CA SER A 68 -2.73 9.17 6.48
C SER A 68 -1.64 8.62 7.39
N ILE A 69 -0.91 9.49 8.07
CA ILE A 69 0.06 9.14 9.10
C ILE A 69 -0.40 9.77 10.40
N GLN A 70 -0.86 8.94 11.34
CA GLN A 70 -1.44 9.43 12.58
C GLN A 70 -0.33 9.89 13.53
N PRO A 71 -0.34 11.15 13.98
CA PRO A 71 0.67 11.65 14.91
C PRO A 71 0.64 10.88 16.22
N LEU A 72 1.79 10.77 16.86
CA LEU A 72 1.89 10.22 18.21
C LEU A 72 1.35 11.26 19.21
N ASN A 73 0.67 10.79 20.28
CA ASN A 73 0.11 11.66 21.33
C ASN A 73 1.17 12.54 22.02
N VAL A 74 2.45 12.18 21.90
CA VAL A 74 3.60 12.91 22.43
C VAL A 74 4.19 13.91 21.42
N ALA A 75 3.46 14.25 20.35
CA ALA A 75 3.93 15.24 19.39
C ALA A 75 4.12 16.59 20.09
N SER A 76 5.25 17.24 19.82
CA SER A 76 5.60 18.54 20.37
C SER A 76 4.53 19.58 20.04
N THR A 77 4.17 20.42 21.01
CA THR A 77 3.20 21.52 20.89
C THR A 77 3.52 22.51 19.76
N HIS A 78 4.78 22.57 19.32
CA HIS A 78 5.27 23.48 18.29
C HIS A 78 5.23 22.90 16.86
N ILE A 79 4.78 21.66 16.67
CA ILE A 79 4.73 21.03 15.34
C ILE A 79 3.27 20.83 14.95
N VAL A 80 2.85 21.48 13.86
CA VAL A 80 1.54 21.22 13.24
C VAL A 80 1.61 19.91 12.47
N CYS A 81 1.08 18.84 13.06
CA CYS A 81 1.01 17.54 12.43
C CYS A 81 -0.27 17.44 11.59
N ASP A 82 -0.16 17.59 10.27
CA ASP A 82 -1.23 17.23 9.33
C ASP A 82 -1.11 15.73 8.94
N PRO A 83 -2.02 14.86 9.42
CA PRO A 83 -1.98 13.44 9.12
C PRO A 83 -2.11 13.15 7.62
N THR A 84 -2.88 13.97 6.91
CA THR A 84 -3.31 13.79 5.51
C THR A 84 -2.46 14.55 4.50
N ARG A 85 -1.37 15.18 4.96
CA ARG A 85 -0.44 15.93 4.11
C ARG A 85 -0.07 15.15 2.84
N THR A 86 -0.19 15.81 1.70
CA THR A 86 0.29 15.27 0.41
C THR A 86 1.81 15.10 0.45
N ARG A 87 2.30 13.92 0.05
CA ARG A 87 3.73 13.56 0.12
C ARG A 87 4.33 13.39 -1.26
N LYS A 88 5.43 14.08 -1.54
CA LYS A 88 6.15 13.90 -2.81
C LYS A 88 6.77 12.51 -2.88
N LEU A 89 6.65 11.88 -4.05
CA LEU A 89 7.32 10.63 -4.38
C LEU A 89 8.67 10.94 -5.02
N LEU A 90 9.71 10.34 -4.46
CA LEU A 90 11.08 10.48 -4.95
C LEU A 90 11.34 9.38 -5.98
N LEU A 91 11.08 9.71 -7.24
CA LEU A 91 11.25 8.86 -8.41
C LEU A 91 12.24 9.49 -9.38
N ASN A 92 12.90 8.67 -10.18
CA ASN A 92 13.78 9.14 -11.23
C ASN A 92 12.97 9.69 -12.43
N LYS A 93 13.56 10.61 -13.20
CA LYS A 93 12.89 11.25 -14.35
C LYS A 93 12.32 10.25 -15.36
N ARG A 94 13.03 9.15 -15.62
CA ARG A 94 12.58 8.07 -16.54
C ARG A 94 11.35 7.34 -16.00
N GLU A 95 11.35 6.99 -14.71
CA GLU A 95 10.23 6.31 -14.06
C GLU A 95 9.00 7.20 -14.07
N LEU A 96 9.19 8.47 -13.74
CA LEU A 96 8.13 9.46 -13.73
C LEU A 96 7.50 9.65 -15.12
N ALA A 97 8.32 9.79 -16.17
CA ALA A 97 7.84 9.92 -17.55
C ALA A 97 7.07 8.68 -18.00
N SER A 98 7.55 7.48 -17.65
CA SER A 98 6.88 6.22 -17.94
C SER A 98 5.51 6.13 -17.25
N LEU A 99 5.46 6.42 -15.94
CA LEU A 99 4.23 6.38 -15.17
C LEU A 99 3.21 7.42 -15.64
N PHE A 100 3.66 8.65 -15.92
CA PHE A 100 2.80 9.71 -16.46
C PHE A 100 2.23 9.33 -17.83
N GLY A 101 3.06 8.74 -18.70
CA GLY A 101 2.65 8.25 -20.02
C GLY A 101 1.58 7.17 -19.90
N LYS A 102 1.81 6.13 -19.09
CA LYS A 102 0.86 5.03 -18.89
C LYS A 102 -0.44 5.49 -18.21
N ALA A 103 -0.36 6.43 -17.27
CA ALA A 103 -1.55 6.97 -16.61
C ALA A 103 -2.44 7.77 -17.57
N ASN A 104 -1.85 8.67 -18.35
CA ASN A 104 -2.63 9.54 -19.24
C ASN A 104 -3.03 8.89 -20.57
N ARG A 105 -2.16 8.06 -21.16
CA ARG A 105 -2.40 7.46 -22.48
C ARG A 105 -3.25 6.20 -22.41
N ASP A 106 -2.94 5.33 -21.45
CA ASP A 106 -3.54 3.99 -21.39
C ASP A 106 -4.67 3.92 -20.35
N GLY A 107 -4.90 5.01 -19.61
CA GLY A 107 -5.96 5.12 -18.61
C GLY A 107 -5.69 4.33 -17.32
N PHE A 108 -4.42 3.99 -17.04
CA PHE A 108 -4.07 3.35 -15.77
C PHE A 108 -4.18 4.34 -14.60
N THR A 109 -4.63 3.84 -13.46
CA THR A 109 -4.54 4.58 -12.19
C THR A 109 -3.31 4.11 -11.45
N ILE A 110 -2.65 5.00 -10.71
CA ILE A 110 -1.49 4.62 -9.89
C ILE A 110 -1.91 4.61 -8.43
N VAL A 111 -1.75 3.45 -7.80
CA VAL A 111 -2.16 3.22 -6.40
C VAL A 111 -0.97 2.80 -5.56
N ALA A 112 -0.98 3.16 -4.27
CA ALA A 112 0.02 2.64 -3.33
C ALA A 112 -0.37 1.22 -2.89
N LEU A 113 0.58 0.31 -2.96
CA LEU A 113 0.39 -1.10 -2.62
C LEU A 113 0.91 -1.42 -1.22
N SER A 114 2.09 -0.92 -0.88
CA SER A 114 2.68 -1.16 0.44
C SER A 114 3.67 -0.07 0.83
N LEU A 115 3.70 0.25 2.12
CA LEU A 115 4.77 1.00 2.77
C LEU A 115 5.66 0.03 3.53
N TYR A 116 6.97 0.17 3.39
CA TYR A 116 7.94 -0.66 4.11
C TYR A 116 9.26 0.09 4.34
N TRP A 117 10.02 -0.42 5.29
CA TRP A 117 11.39 -0.01 5.55
C TRP A 117 12.35 -0.81 4.69
N LYS A 118 13.29 -0.14 4.04
CA LYS A 118 14.43 -0.75 3.36
C LYS A 118 15.67 -0.17 3.99
N SER A 119 16.29 -0.93 4.90
CA SER A 119 17.32 -0.40 5.81
C SER A 119 16.78 0.83 6.56
N ALA A 120 17.45 1.98 6.47
CA ALA A 120 17.04 3.23 7.11
C ALA A 120 15.92 3.97 6.36
N TRP A 121 15.63 3.65 5.10
CA TRP A 121 14.73 4.44 4.25
C TRP A 121 13.29 3.92 4.27
N ALA A 122 12.33 4.85 4.33
CA ALA A 122 10.93 4.56 4.03
C ALA A 122 10.75 4.44 2.51
N LYS A 123 10.14 3.34 2.08
CA LYS A 123 9.80 3.09 0.69
C LYS A 123 8.30 2.86 0.55
N VAL A 124 7.76 3.36 -0.55
CA VAL A 124 6.42 3.02 -1.01
C VAL A 124 6.54 2.26 -2.31
N LYS A 125 5.85 1.14 -2.40
CA LYS A 125 5.63 0.46 -3.65
C LYS A 125 4.32 0.93 -4.23
N ILE A 126 4.38 1.49 -5.43
CA ILE A 126 3.23 1.93 -6.21
C ILE A 126 3.04 0.96 -7.38
N GLY A 127 1.82 0.82 -7.86
CA GLY A 127 1.53 -0.03 -8.99
C GLY A 127 0.58 0.61 -9.99
N LEU A 128 0.76 0.22 -11.26
CA LEU A 128 -0.19 0.53 -12.32
C LEU A 128 -1.40 -0.35 -12.18
N ALA A 129 -2.54 0.28 -11.99
CA ALA A 129 -3.78 -0.35 -11.60
C ALA A 129 -4.83 -0.17 -12.68
N LYS A 130 -5.47 -1.27 -13.07
CA LYS A 130 -6.63 -1.28 -13.96
C LYS A 130 -7.84 -1.81 -13.19
N GLY A 131 -8.97 -1.10 -13.26
CA GLY A 131 -10.17 -1.48 -12.52
C GLY A 131 -10.66 -2.88 -12.90
N LYS A 132 -10.94 -3.72 -11.91
CA LYS A 132 -11.59 -5.03 -12.12
C LYS A 132 -13.08 -4.85 -12.38
N LYS A 133 -13.64 -5.60 -13.33
CA LYS A 133 -15.10 -5.63 -13.51
C LYS A 133 -15.74 -6.41 -12.36
N GLN A 134 -17.03 -6.18 -12.12
CA GLN A 134 -17.78 -6.89 -11.06
C GLN A 134 -17.79 -8.42 -11.27
N GLN A 135 -17.72 -8.87 -12.52
CA GLN A 135 -17.59 -10.29 -12.84
C GLN A 135 -16.26 -10.85 -12.33
N ASP A 136 -15.14 -10.22 -12.70
CA ASP A 136 -13.80 -10.62 -12.28
C ASP A 136 -13.69 -10.69 -10.74
N LYS A 137 -14.28 -9.72 -10.02
CA LYS A 137 -14.29 -9.72 -8.54
C LYS A 137 -15.05 -10.92 -7.96
N ARG A 138 -16.18 -11.31 -8.57
CA ARG A 138 -16.97 -12.47 -8.13
C ARG A 138 -16.22 -13.78 -8.36
N ASP A 139 -15.50 -13.89 -9.47
CA ASP A 139 -14.72 -15.09 -9.80
C ASP A 139 -13.51 -15.22 -8.87
N ASP A 140 -12.82 -14.12 -8.55
CA ASP A 140 -11.75 -14.08 -7.54
C ASP A 140 -12.23 -14.53 -6.15
N ILE A 141 -13.46 -14.15 -5.76
CA ILE A 141 -14.06 -14.53 -4.48
C ILE A 141 -14.38 -16.03 -4.49
N LYS A 142 -15.05 -16.53 -5.53
CA LYS A 142 -15.40 -17.95 -5.67
C LYS A 142 -14.17 -18.84 -5.62
N GLU A 143 -13.11 -18.50 -6.36
CA GLU A 143 -11.88 -19.27 -6.37
C GLU A 143 -11.20 -19.29 -4.98
N ARG A 144 -11.23 -18.16 -4.26
CA ARG A 144 -10.71 -18.10 -2.89
C ARG A 144 -11.51 -18.98 -1.94
N GLU A 145 -12.83 -18.93 -2.00
CA GLU A 145 -13.72 -19.77 -1.17
C GLU A 145 -13.54 -21.25 -1.48
N TRP A 146 -13.39 -21.60 -2.75
CA TRP A 146 -13.13 -22.95 -3.20
C TRP A 146 -11.79 -23.47 -2.68
N LYS A 147 -10.73 -22.66 -2.73
CA LYS A 147 -9.41 -22.99 -2.17
C LYS A 147 -9.47 -23.23 -0.66
N VAL A 148 -10.16 -22.37 0.09
CA VAL A 148 -10.34 -22.54 1.54
C VAL A 148 -11.11 -23.83 1.85
N THR A 149 -12.11 -24.17 1.04
CA THR A 149 -12.91 -25.39 1.20
C THR A 149 -12.07 -26.65 0.91
N LYS A 150 -11.29 -26.65 -0.17
CA LYS A 150 -10.32 -27.71 -0.50
C LYS A 150 -9.32 -27.94 0.63
N ASP A 151 -8.72 -26.88 1.16
CA ASP A 151 -7.75 -26.96 2.27
C ASP A 151 -8.38 -27.57 3.53
N ARG A 152 -9.66 -27.28 3.81
CA ARG A 152 -10.41 -27.87 4.93
C ARG A 152 -10.68 -29.37 4.70
N ILE A 153 -11.08 -29.75 3.49
CA ILE A 153 -11.33 -31.17 3.12
C ILE A 153 -10.03 -31.97 3.26
N MET A 154 -8.90 -31.47 2.73
CA MET A 154 -7.60 -32.14 2.81
C MET A 154 -7.10 -32.32 4.25
N LYS A 155 -7.31 -31.32 5.13
CA LYS A 155 -6.95 -31.42 6.55
C LYS A 155 -7.83 -32.40 7.32
N ASN A 156 -9.11 -32.49 6.98
CA ASN A 156 -10.02 -33.46 7.60
C ASN A 156 -9.71 -34.89 7.14
N ALA A 157 -9.29 -35.09 5.89
CA ALA A 157 -8.85 -36.39 5.39
C ALA A 157 -7.58 -36.88 6.12
N HIS A 158 -6.56 -36.02 6.27
CA HIS A 158 -5.33 -36.36 7.00
C HIS A 158 -5.52 -36.65 8.49
N ARG A 159 -6.63 -36.22 9.09
CA ARG A 159 -6.95 -36.51 10.50
C ARG A 159 -7.64 -37.86 10.70
N ARG A 160 -8.11 -38.50 9.64
CA ARG A 160 -8.85 -39.77 9.69
C ARG A 160 -8.02 -41.01 9.35
N SER A 161 -6.82 -40.82 8.80
CA SER A 161 -5.79 -41.86 8.61
C SER A 161 -4.80 -41.84 9.76
#